data_AF-Q6IVC5-F1
#
_entry.id   AF-Q6IVC5-F1
#
_cell.length_a   1.000
_cell.length_b   1.000
_cell.length_c   1.000
_cell.angle_alpha   90.00
_cell.angle_beta   90.00
_cell.angle_gamma   90.00
#
_symmetry.space_group_name_H-M   'P 1'
#
loop_
_entity.id
_entity.type
_entity.pdbx_description
1 polymer ?
#
loop_
_entity_poly.entity_id
_entity_poly.type
_entity_poly.pdbx_seq_one_letter_code
_entity_poly.pdbx_strand_id
1 'polypeptide(L)'
;MPDLEKDMQKKEKDSRSKDEPAVPKLPVPPLQQTLQMYLQCMKHLVPEEQFRKTKSIVEQFGVAGGLGESLQLILEERREETTNWVFNYWL
;
A
#
# COMPACT_ATOMS: atom_id res chain seq x y z
N MET A 1 25.36 53.55 19.75
CA MET A 1 24.45 52.57 20.38
C MET A 1 23.81 51.78 19.27
N PRO A 2 24.15 50.49 19.12
CA PRO A 2 23.52 49.53 18.22
C PRO A 2 22.31 48.84 18.89
N ASP A 3 21.58 48.06 18.07
CA ASP A 3 20.64 46.97 18.43
C ASP A 3 19.32 47.40 19.11
N LEU A 4 18.13 46.89 18.76
CA LEU A 4 17.72 45.55 18.36
C LEU A 4 16.26 45.67 17.83
N GLU A 5 15.69 44.60 17.27
CA GLU A 5 14.29 44.47 16.78
C GLU A 5 14.03 44.74 15.29
N LYS A 6 14.91 44.23 14.43
CA LYS A 6 14.45 43.82 13.09
C LYS A 6 15.09 42.52 12.61
N ASP A 7 14.89 41.48 13.41
CA ASP A 7 15.03 40.08 13.02
C ASP A 7 13.77 39.38 13.56
N MET A 8 12.93 38.71 12.78
CA MET A 8 13.24 37.44 12.15
C MET A 8 12.38 37.25 10.89
N GLN A 9 12.90 37.69 9.75
CA GLN A 9 12.48 37.17 8.44
C GLN A 9 13.61 36.30 7.91
N LYS A 10 13.50 34.98 8.06
CA LYS A 10 14.00 34.06 7.03
C LYS A 10 13.55 32.64 7.32
N LYS A 11 12.67 32.17 6.43
CA LYS A 11 12.67 30.83 5.84
C LYS A 11 13.51 29.82 6.64
N GLU A 12 12.84 29.01 7.45
CA GLU A 12 13.20 27.59 7.53
C GLU A 12 12.96 27.01 6.14
N LYS A 13 13.95 27.26 5.29
CA LYS A 13 14.20 26.50 4.10
C LYS A 13 14.61 25.15 4.64
N ASP A 14 13.63 24.27 4.81
CA ASP A 14 13.85 22.84 5.01
C ASP A 14 14.97 22.46 4.03
N SER A 15 16.14 22.20 4.60
CA SER A 15 17.34 21.85 3.89
C SER A 15 17.22 20.38 3.52
N ARG A 16 16.16 20.02 2.81
CA ARG A 16 16.13 18.78 2.04
C ARG A 16 16.87 19.08 0.75
N SER A 17 18.08 18.56 0.69
CA SER A 17 18.95 18.51 -0.48
C SER A 17 18.11 18.29 -1.73
N LYS A 18 18.25 19.16 -2.73
CA LYS A 18 17.47 19.13 -3.99
C LYS A 18 17.74 17.91 -4.88
N ASP A 19 18.38 16.88 -4.32
CA ASP A 19 18.84 15.66 -4.99
C ASP A 19 18.54 14.39 -4.17
N GLU A 20 17.59 14.43 -3.22
CA GLU A 20 17.04 13.17 -2.71
C GLU A 20 16.13 12.56 -3.78
N PRO A 21 16.42 11.34 -4.27
CA PRO A 21 15.51 10.67 -5.19
C PRO A 21 14.15 10.54 -4.52
N ALA A 22 13.10 11.00 -5.20
CA ALA A 22 11.74 10.86 -4.72
C ALA A 22 11.47 9.38 -4.41
N VAL A 23 11.11 9.08 -3.16
CA VAL A 23 10.81 7.71 -2.74
C VAL A 23 9.65 7.19 -3.60
N PRO A 24 9.81 6.03 -4.26
CA PRO A 24 8.75 5.49 -5.11
C PRO A 24 7.50 5.18 -4.28
N LYS A 25 6.32 5.43 -4.85
CA LYS A 25 5.05 5.04 -4.25
C LYS A 25 5.02 3.53 -4.00
N LEU A 26 4.48 3.13 -2.86
CA LEU A 26 4.29 1.71 -2.54
C LEU A 26 3.39 1.06 -3.62
N PRO A 27 3.82 -0.05 -4.24
CA PRO A 27 2.99 -0.73 -5.24
C PRO A 27 1.79 -1.42 -4.58
N VAL A 28 0.73 -1.61 -5.36
CA VAL A 28 -0.31 -2.59 -5.05
C VAL A 28 0.04 -3.85 -5.85
N PRO A 29 0.36 -4.99 -5.20
CA PRO A 29 0.70 -6.21 -5.92
C PRO A 29 -0.48 -6.72 -6.76
N PRO A 30 -0.24 -7.42 -7.88
CA PRO A 30 -1.31 -8.03 -8.65
C PRO A 30 -2.15 -8.98 -7.79
N LEU A 31 -3.48 -8.90 -7.94
CA LEU A 31 -4.42 -9.70 -7.15
C LEU A 31 -4.10 -11.20 -7.22
N GLN A 32 -3.95 -11.74 -8.44
CA GLN A 32 -3.70 -13.18 -8.64
C GLN A 32 -2.41 -13.65 -7.97
N GLN A 33 -1.34 -12.86 -8.03
CA GLN A 33 -0.09 -13.17 -7.36
C GLN A 33 -0.28 -13.23 -5.84
N THR A 34 -1.03 -12.28 -5.28
CA THR A 34 -1.32 -12.22 -3.84
C THR A 34 -2.16 -13.42 -3.39
N LEU A 35 -3.21 -13.76 -4.14
CA LEU A 35 -4.07 -14.92 -3.86
C LEU A 35 -3.31 -16.25 -3.94
N GLN A 36 -2.44 -16.40 -4.94
CA GLN A 36 -1.59 -17.59 -5.07
C GLN A 36 -0.63 -17.73 -3.88
N MET A 37 0.04 -16.64 -3.50
CA MET A 37 0.96 -16.62 -2.36
C MET A 37 0.22 -16.98 -1.06
N TYR A 38 -0.97 -16.41 -0.85
CA TYR A 38 -1.83 -16.72 0.29
C TYR A 38 -2.14 -18.23 0.36
N LEU A 39 -2.54 -18.86 -0.74
CA LEU A 39 -2.80 -20.30 -0.76
C LEU A 39 -1.55 -21.14 -0.50
N GLN A 40 -0.38 -20.72 -1.02
CA GLN A 40 0.88 -21.42 -0.74
C GLN A 40 1.22 -21.39 0.76
N CYS A 41 1.04 -20.25 1.43
CA CYS A 41 1.23 -20.14 2.87
C CYS A 41 0.22 -21.02 3.62
N MET A 42 -1.08 -20.87 3.30
CA MET A 42 -2.16 -21.57 4.00
C MET A 42 -2.05 -23.09 3.93
N LYS A 43 -1.57 -23.65 2.81
CA LYS A 43 -1.41 -25.10 2.63
C LYS A 43 -0.63 -25.78 3.76
N HIS A 44 0.32 -25.07 4.38
CA HIS A 44 1.17 -25.61 5.45
C HIS A 44 0.67 -25.24 6.86
N LEU A 45 -0.28 -24.31 6.97
CA LEU A 45 -0.76 -23.75 8.24
C LEU A 45 -2.06 -24.40 8.71
N VAL A 46 -2.87 -24.96 7.79
CA VAL A 46 -4.19 -25.51 8.10
C VAL A 46 -4.35 -26.95 7.62
N PRO A 47 -5.24 -27.75 8.25
CA PRO A 47 -5.59 -29.08 7.77
C PRO A 47 -6.16 -29.07 6.35
N GLU A 48 -6.01 -30.19 5.63
CA GLU A 48 -6.39 -30.31 4.22
C GLU A 48 -7.87 -29.97 3.95
N GLU A 49 -8.78 -30.38 4.84
CA GLU A 49 -10.21 -30.07 4.68
C GLU A 49 -10.49 -28.55 4.71
N GLN A 50 -9.81 -27.82 5.61
CA GLN A 50 -9.94 -26.37 5.71
C GLN A 50 -9.27 -25.70 4.51
N PHE A 51 -8.10 -26.20 4.09
CA PHE A 51 -7.42 -25.70 2.91
C PHE A 51 -8.30 -25.80 1.65
N ARG A 52 -9.03 -26.91 1.46
CA ARG A 52 -9.96 -27.08 0.34
C ARG A 52 -11.08 -26.04 0.35
N LYS A 53 -11.64 -25.74 1.52
CA LYS A 53 -12.68 -24.69 1.68
C LYS A 53 -12.10 -23.32 1.34
N THR A 54 -10.93 -22.97 1.89
CA THR A 54 -10.24 -21.71 1.62
C THR A 54 -9.90 -21.56 0.14
N LYS A 55 -9.40 -22.61 -0.51
CA LYS A 55 -9.08 -22.60 -1.94
C LYS A 55 -10.29 -22.25 -2.80
N SER A 56 -11.45 -22.86 -2.52
CA SER A 56 -12.68 -22.56 -3.26
C SER A 56 -13.12 -21.11 -3.09
N ILE A 57 -12.96 -20.53 -1.89
CA ILE A 57 -13.32 -19.13 -1.62
C ILE A 57 -12.37 -18.18 -2.37
N VAL A 58 -11.07 -18.46 -2.32
CA VAL A 58 -10.04 -17.65 -3.00
C VAL A 58 -10.23 -17.68 -4.52
N GLU A 59 -10.50 -18.85 -5.09
CA GLU A 59 -10.78 -18.99 -6.52
C GLU A 59 -12.02 -18.19 -6.93
N GLN A 60 -13.11 -18.25 -6.14
CA GLN A 60 -14.31 -17.44 -6.39
C GLN A 60 -14.05 -15.94 -6.26
N PHE A 61 -13.28 -15.52 -5.27
CA PHE A 61 -12.92 -14.11 -5.06
C PHE A 61 -12.07 -13.57 -6.22
N GLY A 62 -11.20 -14.40 -6.79
CA GLY A 62 -10.30 -14.05 -7.89
C GLY A 62 -10.85 -14.25 -9.30
N VAL A 63 -12.14 -14.56 -9.47
CA VAL A 63 -12.77 -14.65 -10.80
C VAL A 63 -12.75 -13.29 -11.50
N ALA A 64 -12.53 -13.29 -12.82
CA ALA A 64 -12.59 -12.08 -13.65
C ALA A 64 -13.99 -11.44 -13.60
N GLY A 65 -14.05 -10.14 -13.39
CA GLY A 65 -15.29 -9.39 -13.11
C GLY A 65 -15.87 -9.67 -11.71
N GLY A 66 -15.13 -10.37 -10.85
CA GLY A 66 -15.55 -10.70 -9.49
C GLY A 66 -15.32 -9.57 -8.49
N LEU A 67 -15.65 -9.86 -7.23
CA LEU A 67 -15.48 -8.91 -6.13
C LEU A 67 -14.01 -8.55 -5.91
N GLY A 68 -13.09 -9.51 -6.01
CA GLY A 68 -11.67 -9.27 -5.78
C GLY A 68 -11.07 -8.27 -6.77
N GLU A 69 -11.43 -8.36 -8.05
CA GLU A 69 -10.97 -7.43 -9.08
C GLU A 69 -11.54 -6.02 -8.85
N SER A 70 -12.82 -5.92 -8.47
CA SER A 70 -13.44 -4.63 -8.14
C SER A 70 -12.75 -3.95 -6.95
N LEU A 71 -12.41 -4.70 -5.90
CA LEU A 71 -11.69 -4.19 -4.74
C LEU A 71 -10.24 -3.84 -5.05
N GLN A 72 -9.58 -4.62 -5.91
CA GLN A 72 -8.22 -4.36 -6.38
C GLN A 72 -8.14 -3.02 -7.12
N LEU A 73 -9.11 -2.72 -8.01
CA LEU A 73 -9.18 -1.44 -8.73
C LEU A 73 -9.27 -0.25 -7.77
N ILE A 74 -10.11 -0.36 -6.72
CA ILE A 74 -10.22 0.69 -5.70
C ILE A 74 -8.89 0.89 -4.95
N LEU A 75 -8.13 -0.18 -4.67
CA LEU A 75 -6.80 -0.07 -4.06
C LEU A 75 -5.80 0.62 -4.99
N GLU A 76 -5.86 0.33 -6.29
CA GLU A 76 -5.01 0.96 -7.31
C GLU A 76 -5.34 2.44 -7.49
N GLU A 77 -6.62 2.82 -7.54
CA GLU A 77 -7.08 4.21 -7.54
C GLU A 77 -6.56 4.95 -6.28
N ARG A 78 -6.72 4.35 -5.10
CA ARG A 78 -6.23 4.92 -3.84
C ARG A 78 -4.71 5.12 -3.85
N ARG A 79 -3.94 4.22 -4.47
CA ARG A 79 -2.49 4.37 -4.65
C ARG A 79 -2.15 5.58 -5.50
N GLU A 80 -2.95 5.88 -6.53
CA GLU A 80 -2.71 7.06 -7.35
C GLU A 80 -3.02 8.36 -6.61
N GLU A 81 -4.05 8.36 -5.75
CA GLU A 81 -4.46 9.52 -4.95
C GLU A 81 -3.59 9.80 -3.72
N THR A 82 -2.77 8.84 -3.26
CA THR A 82 -2.02 8.95 -2.01
C THR A 82 -0.51 8.73 -2.17
N THR A 83 0.29 9.32 -1.28
CA THR A 83 1.75 9.07 -1.23
C THR A 83 2.05 7.65 -0.72
N ASN A 84 1.26 7.17 0.24
CA ASN A 84 1.31 5.82 0.77
C ASN A 84 -0.12 5.37 1.08
N TRP A 85 -0.63 4.41 0.30
CA TRP A 85 -2.04 4.01 0.33
C TRP A 85 -2.43 3.20 1.57
N VAL A 86 -1.47 2.56 2.23
CA VAL A 86 -1.71 1.66 3.38
C VAL A 86 -1.51 2.37 4.73
N PHE A 87 -0.81 3.51 4.76
CA PHE A 87 -0.42 4.18 6.01
C PHE A 87 -1.59 4.40 6.99
N ASN A 88 -2.69 4.98 6.52
CA ASN A 88 -3.87 5.26 7.35
C ASN A 88 -4.67 4.00 7.74
N TYR A 89 -4.45 2.86 7.09
CA TYR A 89 -5.09 1.59 7.48
C TYR A 89 -4.26 0.81 8.50
N TRP A 90 -2.97 1.11 8.59
CA TRP A 90 -2.03 0.36 9.41
C TRP A 90 -1.81 0.97 10.80
N LEU A 91 -1.92 2.30 10.91
CA LEU A 91 -1.80 3.07 12.16
C LEU A 91 -3.15 3.26 12.85
#